data_AF-A0A1Y1YMS2-F1
#
_entry.id   AF-A0A1Y1YMS2-F1
#
_cell.length_a   1.000
_cell.length_b   1.000
_cell.length_c   1.000
_cell.angle_alpha   90.00
_cell.angle_beta   90.00
_cell.angle_gamma   90.00
#
_symmetry.space_group_name_H-M   'P 1'
#
loop_
_entity.id
_entity.type
_entity.pdbx_description
1 polymer ?
#
loop_
_entity_poly.entity_id
_entity_poly.type
_entity_poly.pdbx_seq_one_letter_code
_entity_poly.pdbx_strand_id
1 'polypeptide(L)' 'MAKKLQAKDSGNIVTKFFRNEILAADKRPGNLNVALGVTVFGVSIAFLRNFGDLLAV' A
#
# COMPACT_ATOMS: atom_id res chain seq x y z
N MET A 1 -4.08 -37.33 24.87
CA MET A 1 -3.53 -35.97 25.10
C MET A 1 -3.07 -35.38 23.77
N ALA A 2 -3.93 -34.62 23.09
CA ALA A 2 -3.57 -33.99 21.82
C ALA A 2 -2.73 -32.74 22.09
N LYS A 3 -1.46 -32.81 21.71
CA LYS A 3 -0.49 -31.72 21.80
C LYS A 3 -1.00 -30.55 20.96
N LYS A 4 -1.53 -29.50 21.61
CA LYS A 4 -1.81 -28.22 20.97
C LYS A 4 -0.48 -27.69 20.43
N LEU A 5 -0.31 -27.78 19.11
CA LEU A 5 0.76 -27.12 18.41
C LEU A 5 0.55 -25.61 18.63
N GLN A 6 1.30 -25.05 19.59
CA GLN A 6 1.47 -23.62 19.72
C GLN A 6 2.10 -23.15 18.41
N ALA A 7 1.26 -22.64 17.49
CA ALA A 7 1.72 -21.95 16.30
C ALA A 7 2.41 -20.66 16.78
N LYS A 8 3.73 -20.77 16.90
CA LYS A 8 4.72 -19.74 17.20
C LYS A 8 4.24 -18.36 16.76
N ASP A 9 3.89 -17.52 17.73
CA ASP A 9 3.49 -16.12 17.55
C ASP A 9 4.73 -15.24 17.27
N SER A 10 5.45 -15.57 16.20
CA SER A 10 6.58 -14.80 15.67
C SER A 10 6.26 -14.32 14.26
N GLY A 11 5.06 -13.76 14.09
CA GLY A 11 4.61 -13.18 12.83
C GLY A 11 5.27 -11.82 12.61
N ASN A 12 6.13 -11.75 11.60
CA ASN A 12 6.87 -10.58 11.12
C ASN A 12 6.09 -9.27 11.30
N ILE A 13 6.62 -8.32 12.08
CA ILE A 13 5.93 -7.08 12.49
C ILE A 13 5.43 -6.29 11.28
N VAL A 14 6.20 -6.31 10.19
CA VAL A 14 5.85 -5.71 8.90
C VAL A 14 4.56 -6.35 8.35
N THR A 15 4.45 -7.67 8.34
CA THR A 15 3.25 -8.37 7.84
C THR A 15 2.02 -8.07 8.72
N LYS A 16 2.19 -7.97 10.04
CA LYS A 16 1.11 -7.57 10.96
C LYS A 16 0.66 -6.12 10.71
N PHE A 17 1.61 -5.19 10.49
CA PHE A 17 1.32 -3.79 10.17
C PHE A 17 0.57 -3.63 8.84
N PHE A 18 1.03 -4.31 7.77
CA PHE A 18 0.32 -4.25 6.50
C PHE A 18 -1.10 -4.82 6.61
N ARG A 19 -1.31 -5.88 7.41
CA ARG A 19 -2.63 -6.48 7.61
C ARG A 19 -3.56 -5.62 8.47
N ASN A 20 -3.06 -5.03 9.56
CA ASN A 20 -3.88 -4.31 10.54
C ASN A 20 -4.01 -2.81 10.26
N GLU A 21 -3.04 -2.20 9.58
CA GLU A 21 -3.02 -0.75 9.38
C GLU A 21 -3.33 -0.40 7.92
N ILE A 22 -2.73 -1.11 6.97
CA ILE A 22 -2.90 -0.83 5.53
C ILE A 22 -4.15 -1.53 4.96
N LEU A 23 -4.35 -2.80 5.31
CA LEU A 23 -5.43 -3.64 4.74
C LEU A 23 -6.66 -3.80 5.64
N ALA A 24 -6.64 -3.24 6.86
CA ALA A 24 -7.78 -3.33 7.76
C ALA A 24 -9.02 -2.65 7.19
N ALA A 25 -10.17 -3.30 7.37
CA ALA A 25 -11.44 -2.91 6.77
C ALA A 25 -11.82 -1.45 7.04
N ASP A 26 -11.60 -0.97 8.26
CA ASP A 26 -11.94 0.40 8.68
C ASP A 26 -10.98 1.47 8.12
N LYS A 27 -9.75 1.08 7.78
CA LYS A 27 -8.71 1.99 7.27
C LYS A 27 -8.61 1.96 5.74
N ARG A 28 -9.13 0.91 5.10
CA ARG A 28 -9.19 0.75 3.64
C ARG A 28 -9.66 1.99 2.88
N PRO A 29 -10.77 2.66 3.21
CA PRO A 29 -11.22 3.82 2.41
C PRO A 29 -10.22 4.98 2.46
N GLY A 30 -9.64 5.28 3.62
CA GLY A 30 -8.60 6.30 3.76
C GLY A 30 -7.30 5.92 3.03
N ASN A 31 -6.86 4.66 3.20
CA ASN A 31 -5.64 4.17 2.57
C ASN A 31 -5.78 4.06 1.04
N LEU A 32 -6.97 3.75 0.53
CA LEU A 32 -7.25 3.72 -0.90
C LEU A 32 -7.16 5.12 -1.50
N ASN A 33 -7.66 6.14 -0.81
CA ASN A 33 -7.53 7.54 -1.25
C ASN A 33 -6.06 7.98 -1.30
N VAL A 34 -5.27 7.60 -0.29
CA VAL A 34 -3.82 7.87 -0.29
C VAL A 34 -3.12 7.12 -1.44
N ALA A 35 -3.45 5.85 -1.64
CA ALA A 35 -2.89 5.05 -2.74
C ALA A 35 -3.25 5.65 -4.11
N LEU A 36 -4.49 6.08 -4.29
CA LEU A 36 -4.93 6.77 -5.51
C LEU A 36 -4.19 8.09 -5.71
N GLY A 37 -4.03 8.90 -4.66
CA GLY A 37 -3.28 10.16 -4.72
C GLY A 37 -1.82 9.96 -5.12
N VAL A 38 -1.12 9.01 -4.48
CA VAL A 38 0.26 8.65 -4.83
C VAL A 38 0.35 8.12 -6.25
N THR A 39 -0.62 7.30 -6.67
CA THR A 39 -0.66 6.76 -8.05
C THR A 39 -0.85 7.88 -9.07
N VAL A 40 -1.84 8.77 -8.89
CA VAL A 40 -2.08 9.90 -9.80
C VAL A 40 -0.84 10.78 -9.87
N PHE A 41 -0.25 11.13 -8.72
CA PHE A 41 0.98 11.93 -8.67
C PHE A 41 2.14 11.28 -9.44
N GLY A 42 2.38 9.99 -9.21
CA GLY A 42 3.43 9.24 -9.91
C GLY A 42 3.18 9.15 -11.42
N VAL A 43 1.93 8.90 -11.82
CA VAL A 43 1.51 8.88 -13.23
C VAL A 43 1.70 10.26 -13.86
N SER A 44 1.34 11.35 -13.17
CA SER A 44 1.55 12.71 -13.65
C SER A 44 3.03 13.02 -13.88
N ILE A 45 3.92 12.63 -12.95
CA ILE A 45 5.37 12.80 -13.15
C ILE A 45 5.85 11.98 -14.35
N ALA A 46 5.44 10.72 -14.46
CA ALA A 46 5.82 9.87 -15.58
C ALA A 46 5.30 10.43 -16.92
N PHE A 47 4.10 10.98 -16.92
CA PHE A 47 3.52 11.66 -18.08
C PHE A 47 4.35 12.89 -18.44
N LEU A 48 4.64 13.79 -17.49
CA LEU A 48 5.48 14.96 -17.72
C LEU A 48 6.89 14.60 -18.21
N ARG A 49 7.46 13.49 -17.77
CA ARG A 49 8.78 13.04 -18.23
C ARG A 49 8.77 12.52 -19.67
N ASN A 50 7.70 11.85 -20.10
CA ASN A 50 7.61 11.27 -21.45
C ASN A 50 6.99 12.23 -22.46
N PHE A 51 6.18 13.18 -22.01
CA PHE A 51 5.44 14.14 -22.82
C PHE A 51 5.86 15.59 -22.53
N GLY A 52 6.97 15.80 -21.82
CA GLY A 52 7.46 17.13 -21.45
C GLY A 52 7.70 18.04 -22.65
N ASP A 53 8.26 17.49 -23.73
CA ASP A 53 8.47 18.22 -24.99
C ASP A 53 7.14 18.61 -25.67
N LEU A 54 6.04 17.88 -25.43
CA LEU A 54 4.71 18.21 -25.95
C LEU A 54 3.99 19.29 -25.13
N LEU A 55 4.42 19.52 -23.89
CA LEU A 55 3.89 20.54 -22.99
C LEU A 55 4.76 21.81 -22.93
N ALA A 56 5.96 21.77 -23.51
CA ALA A 56 6.91 22.88 -23.58
C ALA A 56 6.68 23.82 -24.77
N VAL A 57 5.50 23.76 -25.41
CA VAL A 57 5.04 24.69 -26.44
C VAL A 57 4.62 26.02 -25.83
#